data_AF-A0A537XMD3-F1
#
_entry.id   AF-A0A537XMD3-F1
#
_cell.length_a   1.000
_cell.length_b   1.000
_cell.length_c   1.000
_cell.angle_alpha   90.00
_cell.angle_beta   90.00
_cell.angle_gamma   90.00
#
_symmetry.space_group_name_H-M   'P 1'
#
loop_
_entity.id
_entity.type
_entity.pdbx_description
1 polymer ?
#
loop_
_entity_poly.entity_id
_entity_poly.type
_entity_poly.pdbx_seq_one_letter_code
_entity_poly.pdbx_strand_id
1 'polypeptide(L)' 'MRIAVCHAQTPFVRGGAETHTESLVRALRAAGHDAEMVTVAGKWYPAAELLHQMAVWR' A
#
# COMPACT_ATOMS: atom_id res chain seq x y z
N MET A 1 17.08 -7.53 1.26
CA MET A 1 16.38 -7.15 2.52
C MET A 1 14.94 -7.62 2.43
N ARG A 2 14.21 -7.68 3.55
CA ARG A 2 12.76 -7.92 3.57
C ARG A 2 12.05 -6.57 3.60
N ILE A 3 11.19 -6.30 2.63
CA ILE A 3 10.58 -4.98 2.42
C ILE A 3 9.06 -5.14 2.26
N ALA A 4 8.29 -4.47 3.11
CA ALA A 4 6.85 -4.32 2.90
C ALA A 4 6.60 -3.00 2.15
N VAL A 5 5.94 -3.09 1.00
CA VAL A 5 5.45 -1.91 0.26
C VAL A 5 3.99 -1.70 0.63
N CYS A 6 3.75 -0.73 1.50
CA CYS A 6 2.42 -0.44 2.05
C CYS A 6 1.60 0.44 1.09
N HIS A 7 0.38 0.00 0.75
CA HIS A 7 -0.52 0.71 -0.15
C HIS A 7 -1.92 0.86 0.44
N ALA A 8 -2.36 2.11 0.60
CA ALA A 8 -3.75 2.41 0.94
C ALA A 8 -4.60 2.35 -0.34
N GLN A 9 -5.48 1.37 -0.44
CA GLN A 9 -6.23 1.05 -1.65
C GLN A 9 -7.64 1.66 -1.62
N THR A 10 -8.08 2.22 -2.75
CA THR A 10 -9.49 2.62 -2.92
C THR A 10 -10.24 1.47 -3.58
N PRO A 11 -11.24 0.86 -2.90
CA PRO A 11 -11.94 -0.32 -3.43
C PRO A 11 -12.44 -0.14 -4.86
N PHE A 12 -12.20 -1.15 -5.70
CA PHE A 12 -12.64 -1.21 -7.10
C PHE A 12 -12.05 -0.12 -8.03
N VAL A 13 -11.05 0.64 -7.58
CA VAL A 13 -10.34 1.63 -8.40
C VAL A 13 -8.98 1.06 -8.82
N ARG A 14 -8.55 1.45 -10.02
CA ARG A 14 -7.18 1.25 -10.49
C ARG A 14 -6.68 2.50 -11.20
N GLY A 15 -5.49 2.95 -10.85
CA GLY A 15 -4.88 4.14 -11.40
C GLY A 15 -3.37 4.21 -11.15
N GLY A 16 -2.87 5.43 -11.05
CA GLY A 16 -1.43 5.67 -10.95
C GLY A 16 -0.81 5.13 -9.66
N ALA A 17 -1.54 5.18 -8.55
CA ALA A 17 -1.04 4.71 -7.26
C ALA A 17 -0.86 3.18 -7.24
N GLU A 18 -1.84 2.43 -7.75
CA GLU A 18 -1.76 0.97 -7.88
C GLU A 18 -0.63 0.57 -8.85
N THR A 19 -0.60 1.19 -10.03
CA THR A 19 0.44 0.92 -11.05
C THR A 19 1.85 1.21 -10.53
N HIS A 20 2.01 2.30 -9.78
CA HIS A 20 3.28 2.69 -9.17
C HIS A 20 3.74 1.66 -8.15
N THR A 21 2.84 1.25 -7.25
CA THR A 21 3.15 0.30 -6.18
C THR A 21 3.49 -1.09 -6.73
N GLU A 22 2.70 -1.58 -7.70
CA GLU A 22 2.97 -2.84 -8.42
C GLU A 22 4.35 -2.81 -9.10
N SER A 23 4.72 -1.68 -9.70
CA SER A 23 6.00 -1.51 -10.39
C SER A 23 7.18 -1.40 -9.42
N LEU A 24 6.99 -0.73 -8.28
CA LEU A 24 7.99 -0.64 -7.22
C LEU A 24 8.32 -2.03 -6.65
N VAL A 25 7.31 -2.85 -6.34
CA VAL A 25 7.54 -4.23 -5.85
C VAL A 25 8.33 -5.05 -6.88
N ARG A 26 7.97 -4.96 -8.16
CA ARG A 26 8.71 -5.63 -9.24
C ARG A 26 10.18 -5.18 -9.29
N ALA A 27 10.43 -3.86 -9.21
CA ALA A 27 11.78 -3.31 -9.22
C ALA A 27 12.61 -3.75 -8.00
N LEU A 28 12.03 -3.75 -6.80
CA LEU A 28 12.70 -4.22 -5.58
C LEU A 28 13.05 -5.71 -5.65
N ARG A 29 12.14 -6.54 -6.17
CA ARG A 29 12.40 -7.97 -6.40
C ARG A 29 13.53 -8.18 -7.41
N ALA A 30 13.52 -7.43 -8.53
CA ALA A 30 14.58 -7.48 -9.53
C ALA A 30 15.95 -7.05 -8.97
N ALA A 31 15.96 -6.17 -7.97
CA ALA A 31 17.16 -5.77 -7.23
C ALA A 31 17.63 -6.80 -6.17
N GLY A 32 17.00 -7.97 -6.09
CA GLY A 32 17.37 -9.05 -5.15
C GLY A 32 16.81 -8.86 -3.74
N HIS A 33 15.73 -8.09 -3.58
CA HIS A 33 15.03 -7.97 -2.29
C HIS A 33 13.81 -8.89 -2.20
N ASP A 34 13.53 -9.37 -1.00
CA ASP A 34 12.27 -10.03 -0.67
C ASP A 34 11.24 -8.93 -0.39
N ALA A 35 10.48 -8.55 -1.41
CA ALA A 35 9.53 -7.44 -1.32
C ALA A 35 8.10 -7.94 -1.57
N GLU A 36 7.17 -7.53 -0.71
CA GLU A 36 5.74 -7.84 -0.84
C GLU A 36 4.89 -6.58 -0.73
N MET A 37 3.79 -6.56 -1.48
CA MET A 37 2.80 -5.49 -1.36
C MET A 37 1.85 -5.81 -0.21
N VAL A 38 1.68 -4.87 0.71
CA VAL A 38 0.70 -4.98 1.80
C VAL A 38 -0.36 -3.91 1.60
N THR A 39 -1.59 -4.36 1.36
CA THR A 39 -2.70 -3.49 1.00
C THR A 39 -3.72 -3.40 2.12
N VAL A 40 -4.13 -2.18 2.45
CA VAL A 40 -5.24 -1.90 3.38
C VAL A 40 -6.22 -1.00 2.66
N ALA A 41 -7.51 -1.31 2.72
CA ALA A 41 -8.55 -0.45 2.16
C ALA A 41 -8.59 0.88 2.93
N GLY A 42 -8.40 2.00 2.22
CA GLY A 42 -8.42 3.33 2.82
C GLY A 42 -9.84 3.81 3.10
N LYS A 43 -10.11 4.26 4.33
CA LYS A 43 -11.38 4.91 4.73
C LYS A 43 -11.14 6.32 5.29
N TRP A 44 -11.21 7.33 4.45
CA TRP A 44 -10.97 8.73 4.85
C TRP A 44 -12.22 9.45 5.39
N TYR A 45 -13.40 8.84 5.31
CA TYR A 45 -14.66 9.39 5.82
C TYR A 45 -15.39 8.41 6.75
N PRO A 46 -16.01 8.90 7.84
CA PRO A 46 -15.95 10.28 8.34
C PRO A 46 -14.55 10.65 8.88
N ALA A 47 -14.24 11.95 8.96
CA ALA A 47 -12.90 12.42 9.35
C ALA A 47 -12.41 11.86 10.70
N ALA A 48 -13.32 11.53 11.61
CA ALA A 48 -13.02 10.88 12.88
C ALA A 48 -12.31 9.51 12.73
N GLU A 49 -12.43 8.85 11.58
CA GLU A 49 -11.79 7.55 11.31
C GLU A 49 -10.31 7.65 10.92
N LEU A 50 -9.81 8.85 10.60
CA LEU A 50 -8.43 9.02 10.12
C LEU A 50 -7.40 8.44 11.10
N LEU A 51 -7.58 8.67 12.41
CA LEU A 51 -6.69 8.12 13.44
C LEU A 51 -6.76 6.59 13.51
N HIS A 52 -7.96 5.99 13.40
CA HIS A 52 -8.10 4.54 13.37
C HIS A 52 -7.44 3.94 12.14
N GLN A 53 -7.60 4.56 10.97
CA GLN A 53 -6.96 4.11 9.72
C GLN A 53 -5.43 4.20 9.79
N MET A 54 -4.88 5.27 10.38
CA MET A 54 -3.44 5.39 10.61
C MET A 54 -2.94 4.29 11.55
N ALA A 55 -3.73 3.93 12.58
CA ALA A 55 -3.38 2.89 13.53
C ALA A 55 -3.41 1.46 12.97
N VAL A 56 -3.93 1.22 11.76
CA VAL A 56 -3.90 -0.11 11.12
C VAL A 56 -2.47 -0.54 10.74
N TRP A 57 -1.56 0.42 10.57
CA TRP A 57 -0.19 0.18 10.11
C TRP A 57 0.84 -0.02 11.23
N ARG A 58 0.41 0.04 12.49
CA ARG A 58 1.27 -0.22 13.65
C ARG A 58 1.40 -1.71 13.92
#